data_AF-A0A2V8FWI6-F1
#
_entry.id   AF-A0A2V8FWI6-F1
#
_cell.length_a   1.000
_cell.length_b   1.000
_cell.length_c   1.000
_cell.angle_alpha   90.00
_cell.angle_beta   90.00
_cell.angle_gamma   90.00
#
_symmetry.space_group_name_H-M   'P 1'
#
loop_
_entity.id
_entity.type
_entity.pdbx_description
1 polymer ?
#
loop_
_entity_poly.entity_id
_entity_poly.type
_entity_poly.pdbx_seq_one_letter_code
_entity_poly.pdbx_strand_id
1 'polypeptide(L)'
;DNGVLCSSENSVVVDAPIVDEVKREFIRNGGYFMSPAEQDAVAKVLVSPQRLPNPALVGRAATYIAQQAGITVPPETRVLLAELKGVGRDYPLSIEKLCPVLSFYVVADWR
;
A
#
# COMPACT_ATOMS: atom_id res chain seq x y z
N ASP A 1 8.78 -11.56 -5.74
CA ASP A 1 9.38 -10.60 -6.67
C ASP A 1 8.84 -9.18 -6.47
N ASN A 2 8.72 -8.73 -5.20
CA ASN A 2 8.30 -7.37 -4.82
C ASN A 2 7.17 -6.75 -5.67
N GLY A 3 6.14 -7.52 -6.05
CA GLY A 3 4.95 -7.00 -6.73
C GLY A 3 5.10 -6.62 -8.22
N VAL A 4 6.14 -7.05 -8.94
CA VAL A 4 6.32 -6.67 -10.37
C VAL A 4 5.42 -7.43 -11.35
N LEU A 5 4.89 -8.59 -10.97
CA LEU A 5 4.01 -9.37 -11.83
C LEU A 5 2.64 -8.68 -11.88
N CYS A 6 2.08 -8.52 -13.08
CA CYS A 6 0.74 -7.92 -13.26
C CYS A 6 -0.38 -8.68 -12.53
N SER A 7 -0.18 -9.95 -12.18
CA SER A 7 -1.12 -10.76 -11.42
C SER A 7 -0.97 -10.61 -9.90
N SER A 8 0.02 -9.85 -9.43
CA SER A 8 0.19 -9.58 -8.00
C SER A 8 -0.97 -8.74 -7.49
N GLU A 9 -1.36 -8.97 -6.25
CA GLU A 9 -2.35 -8.14 -5.58
C GLU A 9 -1.86 -6.68 -5.51
N ASN A 10 -2.78 -5.74 -5.76
CA ASN A 10 -2.51 -4.29 -5.68
C ASN A 10 -3.40 -3.59 -4.64
N SER A 11 -4.49 -4.24 -4.26
CA SER A 11 -5.48 -3.77 -3.30
C SER A 11 -6.03 -4.96 -2.50
N VAL A 12 -6.36 -4.70 -1.24
CA VAL A 12 -7.09 -5.58 -0.34
C VAL A 12 -8.46 -4.95 -0.11
N VAL A 13 -9.52 -5.74 -0.24
CA VAL A 13 -10.89 -5.32 0.08
C VAL A 13 -11.40 -6.28 1.16
N VAL A 14 -11.86 -5.73 2.28
CA VAL A 14 -12.19 -6.49 3.49
C VAL A 14 -13.58 -6.14 3.99
N ASP A 15 -14.36 -7.16 4.32
CA ASP A 15 -15.66 -6.99 4.96
C ASP A 15 -15.50 -6.39 6.36
N ALA A 16 -16.27 -5.34 6.66
CA ALA A 16 -16.21 -4.63 7.93
C ALA A 16 -16.28 -5.52 9.19
N PRO A 17 -17.08 -6.61 9.25
CA PRO A 17 -17.13 -7.47 10.43
C PRO A 17 -15.82 -8.18 10.81
N ILE A 18 -14.88 -8.35 9.86
CA ILE A 18 -13.62 -9.08 10.09
C ILE A 18 -12.38 -8.18 10.00
N VAL A 19 -12.56 -6.86 9.84
CA VAL A 19 -11.47 -5.92 9.57
C VAL A 19 -10.35 -6.00 10.61
N ASP A 20 -10.69 -6.08 11.89
CA ASP A 20 -9.70 -6.08 12.97
C ASP A 20 -8.87 -7.38 12.97
N GLU A 21 -9.48 -8.52 12.63
CA GLU A 21 -8.77 -9.79 12.50
C GLU A 21 -7.82 -9.78 11.31
N VAL A 22 -8.28 -9.28 10.17
CA VAL A 22 -7.45 -9.17 8.97
C VAL A 22 -6.27 -8.22 9.20
N LYS A 23 -6.49 -7.07 9.84
CA LYS A 23 -5.40 -6.13 10.19
C LYS A 23 -4.37 -6.79 11.12
N ARG A 24 -4.83 -7.53 12.14
CA ARG A 24 -3.93 -8.27 13.04
C ARG A 24 -3.09 -9.30 12.28
N GLU A 25 -3.69 -10.06 11.37
CA GLU A 25 -2.94 -11.05 10.58
C GLU A 25 -1.96 -10.39 9.60
N PHE A 26 -2.32 -9.25 8.99
CA PHE A 26 -1.35 -8.49 8.19
C PHE A 26 -0.14 -8.08 9.04
N ILE A 27 -0.35 -7.46 10.20
CA ILE A 27 0.73 -7.03 11.09
C ILE A 27 1.59 -8.22 11.51
N ARG A 28 0.97 -9.32 11.93
CA ARG A 28 1.65 -10.57 12.32
C ARG A 28 2.53 -11.14 11.21
N ASN A 29 2.15 -10.93 9.95
CA ASN A 29 2.87 -11.43 8.78
C ASN A 29 3.79 -10.37 8.12
N GLY A 30 4.07 -9.25 8.79
CA GLY A 30 5.00 -8.22 8.33
C GLY A 30 4.38 -7.08 7.52
N GLY A 31 3.06 -6.88 7.64
CA GLY A 31 2.35 -5.73 7.10
C GLY A 31 2.49 -4.50 8.00
N TYR A 32 2.80 -3.35 7.40
CA TYR A 32 2.88 -2.07 8.09
C TYR A 32 1.74 -1.16 7.64
N PHE A 33 0.78 -0.90 8.53
CA PHE A 33 -0.30 0.06 8.27
C PHE A 33 0.22 1.48 8.44
N MET A 34 0.28 2.21 7.33
CA MET A 34 0.77 3.59 7.31
C MET A 34 -0.28 4.55 7.87
N SER A 35 0.18 5.48 8.71
CA SER A 35 -0.58 6.66 9.09
C SER A 35 -0.90 7.54 7.88
N PRO A 36 -1.90 8.44 7.96
CA PRO A 36 -2.22 9.34 6.84
C PRO A 36 -1.03 10.16 6.33
N ALA A 37 -0.16 10.64 7.23
CA ALA A 37 1.02 11.40 6.86
C ALA A 37 2.06 10.55 6.09
N GLU A 38 2.24 9.28 6.50
CA GLU A 38 3.12 8.35 5.79
C GLU A 38 2.54 7.95 4.43
N GLN A 39 1.22 7.76 4.34
CA GLN A 39 0.55 7.52 3.06
C GLN A 39 0.80 8.66 2.07
N ASP A 40 0.67 9.92 2.53
CA ASP A 40 0.96 11.10 1.71
C ASP A 40 2.43 11.16 1.29
N ALA A 41 3.36 10.82 2.19
CA ALA A 41 4.78 10.78 1.89
C ALA A 41 5.12 9.71 0.83
N VAL A 42 4.58 8.50 0.97
CA VAL A 42 4.75 7.41 0.00
C VAL A 42 4.10 7.76 -1.33
N ALA A 43 2.90 8.34 -1.33
CA ALA A 43 2.22 8.80 -2.54
C ALA A 43 3.07 9.78 -3.36
N LYS A 44 3.71 10.76 -2.69
CA LYS A 44 4.55 11.77 -3.34
C LYS A 44 5.76 11.20 -4.07
N VAL A 45 6.34 10.11 -3.58
CA VAL A 45 7.53 9.49 -4.19
C VAL A 45 7.19 8.38 -5.16
N LEU A 46 6.07 7.67 -4.93
CA LEU A 46 5.65 6.52 -5.72
C LEU A 46 4.80 6.89 -6.93
N VAL A 47 4.06 8.00 -6.89
CA VAL A 47 3.11 8.36 -7.94
C VAL A 47 3.56 9.63 -8.65
N SER A 48 3.78 9.53 -9.96
CA SER A 48 4.15 10.68 -10.78
C SER A 48 2.97 11.67 -10.94
N PRO A 49 3.22 12.93 -11.36
CA PRO A 49 2.16 13.87 -11.71
C PRO A 49 1.18 13.34 -12.77
N GLN A 50 1.65 12.47 -13.67
CA GLN A 50 0.85 11.79 -14.70
C GLN A 50 0.10 10.56 -14.17
N ARG A 51 0.15 10.28 -12.86
CA ARG A 51 -0.51 9.15 -12.20
C ARG A 51 0.01 7.78 -12.63
N LEU A 52 1.31 7.71 -12.88
CA LEU A 52 2.01 6.46 -13.17
C LEU A 52 2.91 6.08 -11.99
N PRO A 53 3.10 4.78 -11.69
CA PRO A 53 4.06 4.36 -10.70
C PRO A 53 5.47 4.80 -11.10
N ASN A 54 6.25 5.26 -10.11
CA ASN A 54 7.61 5.69 -10.28
C ASN A 54 8.51 4.49 -10.65
N PRO A 55 9.11 4.45 -11.85
CA PRO A 55 9.93 3.33 -12.30
C PRO A 55 11.10 2.99 -11.36
N ALA A 56 11.63 3.96 -10.62
CA ALA A 56 12.72 3.74 -9.67
C ALA A 56 12.31 2.87 -8.47
N LEU A 57 11.01 2.82 -8.15
CA LEU A 57 10.44 2.10 -7.01
C LEU A 57 9.78 0.76 -7.39
N VAL A 58 9.60 0.51 -8.69
CA VAL A 58 9.05 -0.75 -9.21
C VAL A 58 9.93 -1.92 -8.75
N GLY A 59 9.31 -2.95 -8.17
CA GLY A 59 10.00 -4.15 -7.71
C GLY A 59 10.97 -3.94 -6.53
N ARG A 60 10.95 -2.77 -5.89
CA ARG A 60 11.76 -2.52 -4.70
C ARG A 60 11.08 -3.04 -3.43
N ALA A 61 11.86 -3.35 -2.41
CA ALA A 61 11.35 -3.80 -1.12
C ALA A 61 10.54 -2.70 -0.42
N ALA A 62 9.59 -3.08 0.43
CA ALA A 62 8.76 -2.16 1.20
C ALA A 62 9.61 -1.19 2.06
N THR A 63 10.66 -1.71 2.70
CA THR A 63 11.62 -0.92 3.49
C THR A 63 12.38 0.11 2.66
N TYR A 64 12.73 -0.20 1.41
CA TYR A 64 13.36 0.76 0.50
C TYR A 64 12.39 1.88 0.10
N ILE A 65 11.14 1.54 -0.21
CA ILE A 65 10.11 2.54 -0.55
C ILE A 65 9.85 3.47 0.63
N ALA A 66 9.73 2.89 1.83
CA ALA A 66 9.63 3.63 3.08
C ALA A 66 10.78 4.63 3.24
N GLN A 67 12.03 4.18 3.04
CA GLN A 67 13.20 5.04 3.11
C GLN A 67 13.14 6.19 2.08
N GLN A 68 12.73 5.92 0.83
CA GLN A 68 12.60 6.96 -0.20
C GLN A 68 11.53 7.99 0.16
N ALA A 69 10.48 7.58 0.87
CA ALA A 69 9.45 8.46 1.41
C ALA A 69 9.85 9.17 2.71
N GLY A 70 11.04 8.90 3.26
CA GLY A 70 11.51 9.48 4.53
C GLY A 70 10.80 8.91 5.76
N ILE A 71 10.19 7.74 5.66
CA ILE A 71 9.51 7.06 6.77
C ILE A 71 10.38 5.90 7.29
N THR A 72 10.33 5.65 8.59
CA THR A 72 11.04 4.52 9.21
C THR A 72 10.05 3.42 9.54
N VAL A 73 10.29 2.22 9.02
CA VAL A 73 9.49 1.03 9.29
C VAL A 73 10.38 -0.09 9.84
N PRO A 74 9.83 -1.08 10.56
CA PRO A 74 10.61 -2.23 11.01
C PRO A 74 11.32 -2.95 9.84
N PRO A 75 12.56 -3.45 10.02
CA PRO A 75 13.35 -4.07 8.95
C PRO A 75 12.69 -5.31 8.34
N GLU A 76 11.84 -6.00 9.09
CA GLU A 76 11.05 -7.16 8.67
C GLU A 76 9.79 -6.80 7.87
N THR A 77 9.52 -5.52 7.64
CA THR A 77 8.34 -5.06 6.88
C THR A 77 8.36 -5.62 5.46
N ARG A 78 7.33 -6.40 5.12
CA ARG A 78 7.15 -7.05 3.83
C ARG A 78 6.25 -6.26 2.90
N VAL A 79 5.28 -5.53 3.43
CA VAL A 79 4.30 -4.75 2.66
C VAL A 79 3.86 -3.50 3.41
N LEU A 80 3.75 -2.38 2.70
CA LEU A 80 3.14 -1.16 3.23
C LEU A 80 1.64 -1.15 2.88
N LEU A 81 0.78 -0.87 3.86
CA LEU A 81 -0.67 -0.87 3.71
C LEU A 81 -1.19 0.56 3.85
N ALA A 82 -1.88 1.04 2.83
CA ALA A 82 -2.54 2.34 2.81
C ALA A 82 -4.06 2.15 2.96
N GLU A 83 -4.62 2.56 4.09
CA GLU A 83 -6.07 2.58 4.29
C GLU A 83 -6.69 3.75 3.52
N LEU A 84 -7.37 3.45 2.42
CA LEU A 84 -7.94 4.46 1.52
C LEU A 84 -9.46 4.52 1.64
N LYS A 85 -10.02 5.73 1.50
CA LYS A 85 -11.48 5.98 1.55
C LYS A 85 -12.15 6.00 0.17
N GLY A 86 -11.38 5.81 -0.89
CA GLY A 86 -11.89 5.83 -2.25
C GLY A 86 -10.80 5.59 -3.28
N VAL A 87 -11.17 5.76 -4.55
CA VAL A 87 -10.30 5.53 -5.71
C VAL A 87 -10.24 6.76 -6.61
N GLY A 88 -9.18 6.89 -7.38
CA GLY A 88 -9.05 7.92 -8.41
C GLY A 88 -8.07 9.03 -8.02
N ARG A 89 -8.26 10.22 -8.58
CA ARG A 89 -7.27 11.31 -8.48
C ARG A 89 -7.07 11.79 -7.04
N ASP A 90 -8.09 11.74 -6.21
CA ASP A 90 -7.96 12.16 -4.81
C ASP A 90 -7.25 11.10 -3.94
N TYR A 91 -7.01 9.91 -4.49
CA TYR A 91 -6.39 8.78 -3.81
C TYR A 91 -5.20 8.24 -4.63
N PRO A 92 -4.04 8.92 -4.62
CA PRO A 92 -2.92 8.58 -5.51
C PRO A 92 -2.47 7.12 -5.42
N LEU A 93 -2.50 6.53 -4.22
CA LEU A 93 -2.10 5.12 -4.01
C LEU A 93 -3.13 4.10 -4.53
N SER A 94 -4.28 4.53 -5.07
CA SER A 94 -5.28 3.62 -5.65
C SER A 94 -4.91 3.13 -7.07
N ILE A 95 -3.81 3.61 -7.65
CA ILE A 95 -3.34 3.15 -8.97
C ILE A 95 -2.65 1.78 -8.89
N GLU A 96 -2.25 1.25 -10.03
CA GLU A 96 -1.26 0.17 -10.11
C GLU A 96 0.10 0.65 -9.59
N LYS A 97 0.70 -0.10 -8.64
CA LYS A 97 1.92 0.32 -7.92
C LYS A 97 3.18 -0.48 -8.27
N LEU A 98 3.02 -1.72 -8.78
CA LEU A 98 4.10 -2.63 -9.18
C LEU A 98 5.20 -2.81 -8.14
N CYS A 99 4.82 -2.75 -6.86
CA CYS A 99 5.70 -2.78 -5.71
C CYS A 99 4.92 -3.27 -4.47
N PRO A 100 5.57 -3.63 -3.35
CA PRO A 100 4.91 -4.14 -2.14
C PRO A 100 4.26 -3.01 -1.32
N VAL A 101 3.36 -2.27 -1.97
CA VAL A 101 2.46 -1.29 -1.38
C VAL A 101 1.05 -1.70 -1.78
N LEU A 102 0.17 -1.91 -0.82
CA LEU A 102 -1.21 -2.30 -1.06
C LEU A 102 -2.16 -1.22 -0.56
N SER A 103 -3.17 -0.90 -1.37
CA SER A 103 -4.34 -0.19 -0.87
C SER A 103 -5.18 -1.14 -0.02
N PHE A 104 -5.77 -0.66 1.06
CA PHE A 104 -6.64 -1.43 1.95
C PHE A 104 -7.99 -0.73 2.08
N TYR A 105 -9.05 -1.40 1.68
CA TYR A 105 -10.42 -0.90 1.70
C TYR A 105 -11.28 -1.74 2.62
N VAL A 106 -12.13 -1.07 3.39
CA VAL A 106 -13.15 -1.71 4.22
C VAL A 106 -14.50 -1.45 3.60
N VAL A 107 -15.25 -2.52 3.32
CA VAL A 107 -16.58 -2.46 2.70
C VAL A 107 -17.63 -3.03 3.65
N ALA A 108 -18.87 -2.54 3.53
CA ALA A 108 -19.96 -3.01 4.38
C ALA A 108 -20.44 -4.40 3.98
N ASP A 109 -20.45 -4.68 2.67
CA ASP A 109 -20.90 -5.93 2.08
C ASP A 109 -20.30 -6.13 0.67
N TRP A 110 -20.73 -7.20 0.00
CA TRP A 110 -20.28 -7.62 -1.33
C TRP A 110 -21.05 -6.96 -2.49
N ARG A 111 -22.08 -6.15 -2.21
CA ARG A 111 -23.00 -5.61 -3.24
C ARG A 111 -22.53 -4.29 -3.83
#